data_AF-A0A3L7JG28-F1
#
_entry.id   AF-A0A3L7JG28-F1
#
_cell.length_a   1.000
_cell.length_b   1.000
_cell.length_c   1.000
_cell.angle_alpha   90.00
_cell.angle_beta   90.00
_cell.angle_gamma   90.00
#
_symmetry.space_group_name_H-M   'P 1'
#
loop_
_entity.id
_entity.type
_entity.pdbx_description
1 polymer ?
#
loop_
_entity_poly.entity_id
_entity_poly.type
_entity_poly.pdbx_seq_one_letter_code
_entity_poly.pdbx_strand_id
1 'polypeptide(L)'
;MALFDPRNKHASQKHQKIHAAYAIAETFVSFSAAMLFLVGSWMFFYKDLQVPAIWCFVIGSVFFAIKPTLRLIREIQYALTGDLDDLVGS
;
A
#
# COMPACT_ATOMS: atom_id res chain seq x y z
N MET A 1 -13.91 -26.42 7.92
CA MET A 1 -12.47 -26.27 7.63
C MET A 1 -12.08 -27.17 6.47
N ALA A 2 -11.84 -26.58 5.30
CA ALA A 2 -11.24 -27.26 4.16
C ALA A 2 -10.42 -26.23 3.37
N LEU A 3 -9.32 -25.74 3.98
CA LEU A 3 -8.40 -24.78 3.36
C LEU A 3 -7.27 -25.46 2.56
N PHE A 4 -7.33 -26.78 2.37
CA PHE A 4 -6.30 -27.57 1.69
C PHE A 4 -6.93 -28.60 0.73
N ASP A 5 -7.58 -28.17 -0.35
CA ASP A 5 -7.79 -29.06 -1.51
C ASP A 5 -6.52 -29.02 -2.40
N PRO A 6 -5.77 -30.13 -2.54
CA PRO A 6 -4.55 -30.21 -3.34
C PRO A 6 -4.76 -29.95 -4.83
N ARG A 7 -6.01 -29.93 -5.32
CA ARG A 7 -6.35 -29.68 -6.73
C ARG A 7 -6.40 -28.20 -7.08
N ASN A 8 -6.30 -27.29 -6.10
CA ASN A 8 -6.27 -25.83 -6.36
C ASN A 8 -4.84 -25.24 -6.45
N LYS A 9 -3.81 -26.09 -6.52
CA LYS A 9 -2.40 -25.67 -6.65
C LYS A 9 -2.13 -24.80 -7.89
N HIS A 10 -2.96 -24.90 -8.93
CA HIS A 10 -2.85 -24.09 -10.14
C HIS A 10 -3.42 -22.67 -9.99
N ALA A 11 -4.43 -22.45 -9.13
CA ALA A 11 -4.90 -21.10 -8.80
C ALA A 11 -3.91 -20.35 -7.89
N SER A 12 -3.17 -21.09 -7.05
CA SER A 12 -2.19 -20.57 -6.10
C SER A 12 -1.00 -19.89 -6.78
N GLN A 13 -0.46 -20.44 -7.87
CA GLN A 13 0.73 -19.85 -8.51
C GLN A 13 0.46 -18.54 -9.24
N LYS A 14 -0.72 -18.37 -9.85
CA LYS A 14 -1.11 -17.09 -10.49
C LYS A 14 -1.36 -16.00 -9.45
N HIS A 15 -2.03 -16.34 -8.33
CA HIS A 15 -2.22 -15.41 -7.21
C HIS A 15 -0.90 -14.97 -6.58
N GLN A 16 0.05 -15.89 -6.36
CA GLN A 16 1.34 -15.56 -5.78
C GLN A 16 2.15 -14.54 -6.61
N LYS A 17 2.13 -14.65 -7.95
CA LYS A 17 2.82 -13.71 -8.83
C LYS A 17 2.21 -12.30 -8.76
N ILE A 18 0.88 -12.21 -8.69
CA ILE A 18 0.17 -10.93 -8.55
C ILE A 18 0.50 -10.30 -7.19
N HIS A 19 0.44 -11.07 -6.10
CA HIS A 19 0.82 -10.59 -4.76
C HIS A 19 2.28 -10.11 -4.69
N ALA A 20 3.21 -10.85 -5.31
CA ALA A 20 4.62 -10.43 -5.36
C ALA A 20 4.80 -9.12 -6.13
N ALA A 21 4.11 -8.94 -7.26
CA ALA A 21 4.14 -7.69 -8.02
C ALA A 21 3.57 -6.51 -7.21
N TYR A 22 2.47 -6.70 -6.48
CA TYR A 22 1.91 -5.67 -5.59
C TYR A 22 2.87 -5.33 -4.45
N ALA A 23 3.51 -6.31 -3.82
CA ALA A 23 4.48 -6.06 -2.75
C ALA A 23 5.72 -5.29 -3.23
N ILE A 24 6.18 -5.56 -4.46
CA ILE A 24 7.27 -4.81 -5.09
C ILE A 24 6.82 -3.39 -5.41
N ALA A 25 5.62 -3.19 -5.98
CA ALA A 25 5.08 -1.87 -6.27
C ALA A 25 4.89 -1.03 -5.00
N GLU A 26 4.36 -1.64 -3.94
CA GLU A 26 4.17 -1.02 -2.62
C GLU A 26 5.51 -0.60 -2.00
N THR A 27 6.53 -1.47 -2.09
CA THR A 27 7.89 -1.17 -1.65
C THR A 27 8.49 -0.02 -2.46
N PHE A 28 8.34 -0.05 -3.78
CA PHE A 28 8.87 0.97 -4.67
C PHE A 28 8.26 2.36 -4.40
N VAL A 29 6.93 2.42 -4.24
CA VAL A 29 6.21 3.65 -3.90
C VAL A 29 6.63 4.18 -2.52
N SER A 30 6.73 3.30 -1.53
CA SER A 30 7.17 3.69 -0.17
C SER A 30 8.61 4.19 -0.16
N PHE A 31 9.50 3.54 -0.91
CA PHE A 31 10.89 3.96 -1.06
C PHE A 31 11.01 5.30 -1.78
N SER A 32 10.21 5.51 -2.83
CA SER A 32 10.15 6.78 -3.56
C SER A 32 9.68 7.91 -2.65
N ALA A 33 8.67 7.68 -1.81
CA ALA A 33 8.23 8.63 -0.80
C ALA A 33 9.35 8.99 0.19
N ALA A 34 10.04 7.98 0.72
CA ALA A 34 11.15 8.18 1.66
C ALA A 34 12.29 9.01 1.04
N MET A 35 12.64 8.74 -0.22
CA MET A 35 13.66 9.51 -0.93
C MET A 35 13.25 10.97 -1.16
N LEU A 36 11.99 11.22 -1.54
CA LEU A 36 11.47 12.58 -1.68
C LEU A 36 11.52 13.35 -0.37
N PHE A 37 11.13 12.73 0.75
CA PHE A 37 11.24 13.35 2.07
C PHE A 37 12.68 13.61 2.48
N LEU A 38 13.60 12.68 2.23
CA LEU A 38 15.01 12.83 2.55
C LEU A 38 15.64 13.99 1.76
N VAL A 39 15.40 14.02 0.43
CA VAL A 39 15.90 15.08 -0.44
C VAL A 39 15.29 16.42 -0.07
N GLY A 40 13.97 16.48 0.15
CA GLY A 40 13.30 17.71 0.61
C GLY A 40 13.87 18.19 1.95
N SER A 41 14.15 17.29 2.89
CA SER A 41 14.74 17.63 4.19
C SER A 41 16.12 18.27 4.03
N TRP A 42 16.94 17.72 3.13
CA TRP A 42 18.24 18.30 2.80
C TRP A 42 18.11 19.67 2.12
N MET A 43 17.14 19.84 1.23
CA MET A 43 16.92 21.12 0.54
C MET A 43 16.55 22.27 1.51
N PHE A 44 15.90 21.99 2.63
CA PHE A 44 15.58 22.99 3.65
C PHE A 44 16.80 23.67 4.30
N PHE A 45 18.01 23.13 4.15
CA PHE A 45 19.25 23.80 4.58
C PHE A 45 19.57 25.07 3.77
N TYR A 46 18.95 25.25 2.60
CA TYR A 46 19.18 26.38 1.71
C TYR A 46 17.88 27.17 1.53
N LYS A 47 17.89 28.47 1.84
CA LYS A 47 16.69 29.34 1.71
C LYS A 47 16.09 29.30 0.31
N ASP A 48 16.93 29.31 -0.72
CA ASP A 48 16.49 29.35 -2.12
C ASP A 48 15.84 28.03 -2.59
N LEU A 49 16.06 26.93 -1.86
CA LEU A 49 15.51 25.61 -2.18
C LEU A 49 14.26 25.25 -1.36
N GLN A 50 13.75 26.13 -0.50
CA GLN A 50 12.61 25.82 0.36
C GLN A 50 11.32 25.57 -0.42
N VAL A 51 11.06 26.35 -1.47
CA VAL A 51 9.88 26.14 -2.33
C VAL A 51 9.90 24.74 -2.98
N PRO A 52 10.98 24.32 -3.67
CA PRO A 52 11.01 22.96 -4.21
C PRO A 52 11.08 21.88 -3.12
N ALA A 53 11.65 22.16 -1.94
CA ALA A 53 11.60 21.24 -0.80
C ALA A 53 10.16 20.93 -0.36
N ILE A 54 9.30 21.96 -0.27
CA ILE A 54 7.88 21.80 0.05
C ILE A 54 7.22 20.85 -0.96
N TRP A 55 7.48 21.03 -2.26
CA TRP A 55 6.91 20.16 -3.29
C TRP A 55 7.42 18.72 -3.21
N CYS A 56 8.69 18.49 -2.86
CA CYS A 56 9.19 17.14 -2.56
C CYS A 56 8.37 16.49 -1.43
N PHE A 57 8.04 17.24 -0.37
CA PHE A 57 7.19 16.72 0.71
C PHE A 57 5.74 16.50 0.29
N VAL A 58 5.14 17.38 -0.51
CA VAL A 58 3.77 17.19 -1.02
C VAL A 58 3.70 15.91 -1.86
N ILE A 59 4.61 15.75 -2.82
CA ILE A 59 4.64 14.57 -3.69
C ILE A 59 4.99 13.32 -2.89
N GLY A 60 5.95 13.40 -1.97
CA GLY A 60 6.32 12.30 -1.08
C GLY A 60 5.13 11.83 -0.23
N SER A 61 4.30 12.77 0.25
CA SER A 61 3.10 12.48 1.04
C SER A 61 2.04 11.75 0.22
N VAL A 62 1.85 12.13 -1.05
CA VAL A 62 0.95 11.43 -1.97
C VAL A 62 1.40 9.98 -2.14
N PHE A 63 2.68 9.72 -2.38
CA PHE A 63 3.19 8.35 -2.49
C PHE A 63 3.08 7.57 -1.17
N PHE A 64 3.40 8.20 -0.05
CA PHE A 64 3.31 7.59 1.28
C PHE A 64 1.89 7.15 1.62
N ALA A 65 0.86 7.89 1.18
CA ALA A 65 -0.54 7.58 1.46
C ALA A 65 -1.05 6.33 0.71
N ILE A 66 -0.50 5.98 -0.45
CA ILE A 66 -1.04 4.90 -1.30
C ILE A 66 -1.09 3.55 -0.55
N LYS A 67 -0.01 3.17 0.15
CA LYS A 67 0.11 1.91 0.88
C LYS A 67 -0.92 1.75 2.01
N PRO A 68 -1.00 2.67 3.01
CA PRO A 68 -2.01 2.58 4.05
C PRO A 68 -3.43 2.71 3.49
N THR A 69 -3.67 3.47 2.42
CA THR A 69 -5.00 3.55 1.79
C THR A 69 -5.44 2.20 1.23
N LEU A 70 -4.56 1.47 0.54
CA LEU A 70 -4.89 0.13 0.05
C LEU A 70 -5.16 -0.87 1.19
N ARG A 71 -4.38 -0.80 2.27
CA ARG A 71 -4.63 -1.61 3.47
C ARG A 71 -5.97 -1.26 4.12
N LEU A 72 -6.27 0.01 4.26
CA LEU A 72 -7.52 0.51 4.86
C LEU A 72 -8.75 0.08 4.07
N ILE A 73 -8.73 0.23 2.73
CA ILE A 73 -9.83 -0.21 1.87
C ILE A 73 -10.11 -1.70 2.06
N ARG A 74 -9.05 -2.51 2.13
CA ARG A 74 -9.16 -3.95 2.34
C ARG A 74 -9.73 -4.29 3.72
N GLU A 75 -9.28 -3.60 4.77
CA GLU A 75 -9.79 -3.79 6.14
C GLU A 75 -11.27 -3.39 6.24
N ILE A 76 -11.70 -2.30 5.59
CA ILE A 76 -13.11 -1.87 5.54
C ILE A 76 -13.97 -2.92 4.80
N GLN A 77 -13.50 -3.45 3.66
CA GLN A 77 -14.23 -4.49 2.94
C GLN A 77 -14.41 -5.75 3.77
N TYR A 78 -13.37 -6.21 4.47
CA TYR A 78 -13.49 -7.36 5.36
C TYR A 78 -14.45 -7.11 6.52
N ALA A 79 -14.41 -5.92 7.13
CA ALA A 79 -15.36 -5.56 8.18
C ALA A 79 -16.80 -5.61 7.69
N LEU A 80 -17.08 -5.06 6.50
CA LEU A 80 -18.42 -5.07 5.91
C LEU A 80 -18.89 -6.47 5.51
N THR A 81 -18.04 -7.32 4.94
CA THR A 81 -18.43 -8.70 4.56
C THR A 81 -18.56 -9.62 5.75
N GLY A 82 -17.67 -9.52 6.75
CA GLY A 82 -17.78 -10.30 7.98
C GLY A 82 -19.06 -9.98 8.77
N ASP A 83 -19.45 -8.71 8.81
CA ASP A 83 -20.72 -8.28 9.44
C ASP A 83 -21.95 -8.80 8.68
N LEU A 84 -21.87 -8.94 7.35
CA LEU A 84 -22.95 -9.52 6.53
C LEU A 84 -23.11 -11.03 6.75
N ASP A 85 -22.01 -11.78 6.93
CA ASP A 85 -22.08 -13.22 7.19
C ASP A 85 -22.71 -13.53 8.56
N ASP A 86 -22.49 -12.67 9.56
CA ASP A 86 -23.12 -12.78 10.89
C ASP A 86 -24.63 -12.49 10.87
N LEU A 87 -25.09 -11.60 9.98
CA LEU A 87 -26.51 -11.24 9.82
C LEU A 87 -27.34 -12.28 9.03
N VAL A 88 -26.70 -13.05 8.14
CA VAL A 88 -27.38 -14.07 7.32
C VAL A 88 -27.42 -15.43 8.04
N GLY A 89 -26.66 -15.59 9.14
CA GLY A 89 -26.61 -16.79 9.97
C GLY A 89 -27.57 -16.85 11.16
N SER A 90 -28.38 -15.81 11.42
CA SER A 90 -29.38 -15.74 12.50
C SER A 90 -30.81 -15.81 11.98
#